data_AF-A0A4Q1CBZ3-F1
#
_entry.id   AF-A0A4Q1CBZ3-F1
#
_cell.length_a   1.000
_cell.length_b   1.000
_cell.length_c   1.000
_cell.angle_alpha   90.00
_cell.angle_beta   90.00
_cell.angle_gamma   90.00
#
_symmetry.space_group_name_H-M   'P 1'
#
loop_
_entity.id
_entity.type
_entity.pdbx_description
1 polymer ?
#
loop_
_entity_poly.entity_id
_entity_poly.type
_entity_poly.pdbx_seq_one_letter_code
_entity_poly.pdbx_strand_id
1 'polypeptide(L)'
;MDSRTHRLLLLTIVFSLGTGLGLAAETKPVTPPAPKDEVMVLPKLEVTAQRAKEIDKELKRLDKLIARERKKIKPTELDKTLNNEKFAKAAAIFGGNSAEHLSAVAASRVMLLEQERMVLEAMKRPATIEERKMMAAEIEQLRKTRRNLDDPAAQRF
;
A
#
# COMPACT_ATOMS: atom_id res chain seq x y z
N MET A 1 38.00 -38.44 -8.34
CA MET A 1 38.99 -38.12 -7.29
C MET A 1 38.44 -36.92 -6.55
N ASP A 2 37.38 -37.12 -5.76
CA ASP A 2 37.37 -37.55 -4.35
C ASP A 2 37.14 -36.31 -3.48
N SER A 3 35.94 -36.15 -2.92
CA SER A 3 35.45 -36.83 -1.71
C SER A 3 35.81 -36.01 -0.48
N ARG A 4 34.77 -35.43 0.15
CA ARG A 4 34.64 -35.26 1.60
C ARG A 4 33.21 -34.86 1.95
N THR A 5 32.43 -35.92 2.05
CA THR A 5 31.19 -36.05 2.82
C THR A 5 31.41 -35.63 4.28
N HIS A 6 30.60 -34.70 4.77
CA HIS A 6 30.39 -34.52 6.21
C HIS A 6 29.16 -35.33 6.63
N ARG A 7 29.43 -36.47 7.25
CA ARG A 7 28.48 -37.31 7.98
C ARG A 7 28.04 -36.57 9.24
N LEU A 8 26.75 -36.31 9.40
CA LEU A 8 26.14 -35.99 10.69
C LEU A 8 25.43 -37.25 11.20
N LEU A 9 25.91 -37.73 12.35
CA LEU A 9 25.58 -39.00 12.98
C LEU A 9 24.75 -38.70 14.25
N LEU A 10 23.78 -39.60 14.52
CA LEU A 10 23.06 -39.82 15.78
C LEU A 10 22.06 -38.73 16.25
N LEU A 11 20.82 -39.15 16.55
CA LEU A 11 20.52 -39.78 17.84
C LEU A 11 19.09 -40.34 17.84
N THR A 12 18.96 -41.66 17.70
CA THR A 12 17.71 -42.41 17.90
C THR A 12 17.54 -42.68 19.39
N ILE A 13 16.51 -42.12 20.02
CA ILE A 13 16.15 -42.44 21.41
C ILE A 13 15.21 -43.65 21.39
N VAL A 14 15.74 -44.79 21.83
CA VAL A 14 14.96 -45.97 22.21
C VAL A 14 14.64 -45.85 23.70
N PHE A 15 13.36 -45.80 24.06
CA PHE A 15 12.92 -45.97 25.44
C PHE A 15 12.12 -47.26 25.54
N SER A 16 12.69 -48.21 26.28
CA SER A 16 12.10 -49.48 26.70
C SER A 16 11.69 -49.35 28.16
N LEU A 17 10.48 -49.78 28.51
CA LEU A 17 9.98 -50.25 29.82
C LEU A 17 8.46 -50.44 29.65
N GLY A 18 7.76 -51.51 30.03
CA GLY A 18 8.06 -52.73 30.74
C GLY A 18 6.77 -53.57 30.77
N THR A 19 6.92 -54.87 31.01
CA THR A 19 5.88 -55.91 31.05
C THR A 19 4.99 -55.80 32.29
N GLY A 20 3.69 -56.03 32.15
CA GLY A 20 2.76 -56.24 33.27
C GLY A 20 1.40 -56.77 32.81
N LEU A 21 1.17 -58.09 33.00
CA LEU A 21 -0.16 -58.72 32.93
C LEU A 21 -0.96 -58.36 34.20
N GLY A 22 -2.22 -57.98 34.05
CA GLY A 22 -3.14 -57.77 35.18
C GLY A 22 -4.59 -57.60 34.73
N LEU A 23 -5.48 -58.40 35.33
CA LEU A 23 -6.89 -58.63 35.06
C LEU A 23 -7.85 -57.42 35.22
N ALA A 24 -9.00 -57.56 34.52
CA ALA A 24 -10.38 -57.22 34.91
C ALA A 24 -10.88 -55.75 34.91
N ALA A 25 -11.82 -55.53 33.98
CA ALA A 25 -13.13 -54.87 34.12
C ALA A 25 -13.25 -53.53 34.88
N GLU A 26 -13.51 -52.45 34.12
CA GLU A 26 -14.73 -51.63 34.28
C GLU A 26 -14.91 -50.69 33.07
N THR A 27 -16.04 -50.82 32.39
CA THR A 27 -16.43 -49.97 31.24
C THR A 27 -16.81 -48.58 31.74
N LYS A 28 -15.95 -47.58 31.52
CA LYS A 28 -16.32 -46.17 31.62
C LYS A 28 -16.65 -45.64 30.22
N PRO A 29 -17.74 -44.85 30.05
CA PRO A 29 -18.17 -44.39 28.74
C PRO A 29 -17.11 -43.46 28.13
N VAL A 30 -16.70 -43.76 26.90
CA VAL A 30 -15.81 -42.91 26.11
C VAL A 30 -16.54 -41.64 25.75
N THR A 31 -16.18 -40.54 26.40
CA THR A 31 -16.54 -39.19 25.95
C THR A 31 -15.79 -38.92 24.65
N PRO A 32 -16.46 -38.55 23.54
CA PRO A 32 -15.78 -38.17 22.31
C PRO A 32 -14.85 -36.96 22.59
N PRO A 33 -13.66 -36.90 21.97
CA PRO A 33 -12.74 -35.78 22.17
C PRO A 33 -13.43 -34.48 21.77
N ALA A 34 -13.30 -33.46 22.62
CA ALA A 34 -13.79 -32.11 22.36
C ALA A 34 -13.31 -31.63 20.97
N PRO A 35 -14.14 -30.87 20.23
CA PRO A 35 -13.75 -30.32 18.95
C PRO A 35 -12.44 -29.56 19.15
N LYS A 36 -11.43 -29.92 18.35
CA LYS A 36 -10.12 -29.28 18.36
C LYS A 36 -10.39 -27.79 18.15
N ASP A 37 -10.17 -26.98 19.19
CA ASP A 37 -10.27 -25.54 19.10
C ASP A 37 -9.54 -25.08 17.85
N GLU A 38 -10.26 -24.46 16.92
CA GLU A 38 -9.67 -23.87 15.74
C GLU A 38 -8.59 -22.90 16.22
N VAL A 39 -7.32 -23.28 16.03
CA VAL A 39 -6.18 -22.48 16.45
C VAL A 39 -6.28 -21.15 15.69
N MET A 40 -6.75 -20.09 16.37
CA MET A 40 -6.74 -18.75 15.83
C MET A 40 -5.28 -18.34 15.60
N VAL A 41 -4.82 -18.42 14.36
CA VAL A 41 -3.49 -17.96 13.97
C VAL A 41 -3.50 -16.44 13.89
N LEU A 42 -2.64 -15.79 14.67
CA LEU A 42 -2.49 -14.33 14.59
C LEU A 42 -1.99 -13.92 13.19
N PRO A 43 -2.54 -12.83 12.62
CA PRO A 43 -2.12 -12.35 11.32
C PRO A 43 -0.68 -11.85 11.36
N LYS A 44 0.07 -12.14 10.29
CA LYS A 44 1.47 -11.70 10.16
C LYS A 44 1.52 -10.18 9.96
N LEU A 45 2.11 -9.49 10.93
CA LEU A 45 2.41 -8.06 10.87
C LEU A 45 3.84 -7.85 10.36
N GLU A 46 4.06 -6.94 9.41
CA GLU A 46 5.41 -6.53 9.00
C GLU A 46 5.68 -5.13 9.52
N VAL A 47 6.80 -4.99 10.24
CA VAL A 47 7.35 -3.69 10.66
C VAL A 47 8.83 -3.71 10.36
N THR A 48 9.26 -2.93 9.36
CA THR A 48 10.68 -2.76 9.02
C THR A 48 11.06 -1.28 9.12
N ALA A 49 12.11 -0.98 9.89
CA ALA A 49 12.59 0.39 10.08
C ALA A 49 13.09 1.03 8.78
N GLN A 50 13.66 0.22 7.88
CA GLN A 50 14.11 0.65 6.56
C GLN A 50 12.96 1.20 5.71
N ARG A 51 11.81 0.51 5.69
CA ARG A 51 10.61 0.93 4.97
C ARG A 51 10.06 2.25 5.50
N ALA A 52 10.05 2.45 6.82
CA ALA A 52 9.61 3.71 7.40
C ALA A 52 10.45 4.90 6.88
N LYS A 53 11.77 4.72 6.77
CA LYS A 53 12.68 5.73 6.19
C LYS A 53 12.43 5.99 4.70
N GLU A 54 12.06 4.96 3.94
CA GLU A 54 11.72 5.11 2.52
C GLU A 54 10.42 5.89 2.35
N ILE A 55 9.40 5.57 3.15
CA ILE A 55 8.14 6.33 3.20
C ILE A 55 8.41 7.79 3.58
N ASP A 56 9.29 8.07 4.55
CA ASP A 56 9.66 9.44 4.93
C ASP A 56 10.28 10.24 3.77
N LYS A 57 11.13 9.60 2.96
CA LYS A 57 11.70 10.25 1.77
C LYS A 57 10.62 10.57 0.75
N GLU A 58 9.66 9.69 0.59
CA GLU A 58 8.55 9.86 -0.35
C GLU A 58 7.59 10.97 0.09
N LEU A 59 7.24 11.02 1.38
CA LEU A 59 6.45 12.11 1.96
C LEU A 59 7.12 13.47 1.72
N LYS A 60 8.44 13.59 1.94
CA LYS A 60 9.19 14.83 1.65
C LYS A 60 9.15 15.21 0.17
N ARG A 61 9.07 14.25 -0.75
CA ARG A 61 8.91 14.52 -2.18
C ARG A 61 7.50 15.03 -2.47
N LEU A 62 6.47 14.39 -1.91
CA LEU A 62 5.08 14.81 -2.04
C LEU A 62 4.85 16.21 -1.48
N ASP A 63 5.39 16.54 -0.30
CA ASP A 63 5.25 17.87 0.29
C ASP A 63 5.80 18.98 -0.64
N LYS A 64 6.93 18.70 -1.32
CA LYS A 64 7.50 19.62 -2.32
C LYS A 64 6.60 19.76 -3.54
N LEU A 65 5.98 18.68 -4.01
CA LEU A 65 5.05 18.70 -5.14
C LEU A 65 3.77 19.45 -4.78
N ILE A 66 3.17 19.16 -3.62
CA ILE A 66 1.99 19.87 -3.09
C ILE A 66 2.28 21.36 -3.00
N ALA A 67 3.43 21.76 -2.44
CA ALA A 67 3.80 23.17 -2.35
C ALA A 67 3.95 23.84 -3.73
N ARG A 68 4.40 23.12 -4.75
CA ARG A 68 4.49 23.64 -6.13
C ARG A 68 3.11 23.76 -6.77
N GLU A 69 2.26 22.73 -6.67
CA GLU A 69 0.93 22.74 -7.26
C GLU A 69 0.01 23.77 -6.57
N ARG A 70 0.09 23.91 -5.24
CA ARG A 70 -0.64 24.97 -4.51
C ARG A 70 -0.32 26.39 -4.99
N LYS A 71 0.92 26.63 -5.46
CA LYS A 71 1.29 27.92 -6.05
C LYS A 71 0.64 28.17 -7.41
N LYS A 72 0.29 27.10 -8.15
CA LYS A 72 -0.37 27.17 -9.46
C LYS A 72 -1.89 27.34 -9.38
N ILE A 73 -2.49 27.08 -8.21
CA ILE A 73 -3.93 27.30 -8.00
C ILE A 73 -4.25 28.80 -8.08
N LYS A 74 -3.37 29.66 -7.53
CA LYS A 74 -3.61 31.10 -7.52
C LYS A 74 -3.41 31.67 -8.92
N PRO A 75 -4.42 32.35 -9.50
CA PRO A 75 -4.27 32.99 -10.80
C PRO A 75 -3.21 34.09 -10.69
N THR A 76 -2.23 34.05 -11.58
CA THR A 76 -1.23 35.11 -11.69
C THR A 76 -1.84 36.33 -12.38
N GLU A 77 -1.21 37.50 -12.25
CA GLU A 77 -1.67 38.70 -12.97
C GLU A 77 -1.68 38.49 -14.48
N LEU A 78 -0.71 37.73 -15.01
CA LEU A 78 -0.69 37.33 -16.42
C LEU A 78 -1.91 36.47 -16.77
N ASP A 79 -2.24 35.48 -15.94
CA ASP A 79 -3.40 34.62 -16.16
C ASP A 79 -4.70 35.43 -16.21
N LYS A 80 -4.86 36.43 -15.35
CA LYS A 80 -6.05 37.31 -15.36
C LYS A 80 -6.15 38.12 -16.66
N THR A 81 -5.02 38.65 -17.16
CA THR A 81 -5.02 39.42 -18.41
C THR A 81 -5.29 38.56 -19.65
N LEU A 82 -4.81 37.32 -19.66
CA LEU A 82 -5.00 36.39 -20.77
C LEU A 82 -6.37 35.70 -20.74
N ASN A 83 -7.05 35.68 -19.59
CA ASN A 83 -8.38 35.07 -19.45
C ASN A 83 -9.53 36.01 -19.84
N ASN A 84 -9.36 36.78 -20.92
CA ASN A 84 -10.46 37.51 -21.55
C ASN A 84 -11.05 36.66 -22.70
N GLU A 85 -12.33 36.85 -23.02
CA GLU A 85 -13.06 35.97 -23.96
C GLU A 85 -12.37 35.81 -25.32
N LYS A 86 -11.71 36.85 -25.82
CA LYS A 86 -11.08 36.84 -27.15
C LYS A 86 -9.87 35.89 -27.18
N PHE A 87 -9.02 35.94 -26.16
CA PHE A 87 -7.85 35.07 -26.07
C PHE A 87 -8.22 33.66 -25.61
N ALA A 88 -9.23 33.50 -24.74
CA ALA A 88 -9.75 32.18 -24.36
C ALA A 88 -10.36 31.44 -25.55
N LYS A 89 -11.18 32.11 -26.38
CA LYS A 89 -11.74 31.54 -27.61
C LYS A 89 -10.66 31.20 -28.63
N ALA A 90 -9.65 32.07 -28.79
CA ALA A 90 -8.52 31.79 -29.67
C ALA A 90 -7.69 30.58 -29.19
N ALA A 91 -7.39 30.49 -27.89
CA ALA A 91 -6.68 29.35 -27.31
C ALA A 91 -7.46 28.04 -27.52
N ALA A 92 -8.78 28.05 -27.32
CA ALA A 92 -9.63 26.87 -27.51
C ALA A 92 -9.56 26.32 -28.94
N ILE A 93 -9.49 27.17 -29.97
CA ILE A 93 -9.36 26.76 -31.38
C ILE A 93 -8.06 25.98 -31.62
N PHE A 94 -6.98 26.34 -30.93
CA PHE A 94 -5.69 25.65 -31.00
C PHE A 94 -5.53 24.54 -29.95
N GLY A 95 -6.61 24.16 -29.26
CA GLY A 95 -6.59 23.11 -28.22
C GLY A 95 -5.95 23.54 -26.90
N GLY A 96 -5.80 24.85 -26.67
CA GLY A 96 -5.34 25.42 -25.40
C GLY A 96 -6.46 25.54 -24.37
N ASN A 97 -6.13 25.26 -23.11
CA ASN A 97 -7.04 25.36 -21.96
C ASN A 97 -7.06 26.78 -21.37
N SER A 98 -8.19 27.18 -20.79
CA SER A 98 -8.30 28.46 -20.06
C SER A 98 -7.46 28.44 -18.77
N ALA A 99 -7.09 29.63 -18.27
CA ALA A 99 -6.37 29.75 -17.00
C ALA A 99 -7.18 29.17 -15.82
N GLU A 100 -8.51 29.30 -15.86
CA GLU A 100 -9.41 28.71 -14.87
C GLU A 100 -9.36 27.19 -14.90
N HIS A 101 -9.37 26.57 -16.09
CA HIS A 101 -9.21 25.13 -16.23
C HIS A 101 -7.86 24.66 -15.67
N LEU A 102 -6.76 25.38 -15.95
CA LEU A 102 -5.44 25.02 -15.42
C LEU A 102 -5.37 25.13 -13.89
N SER A 103 -6.02 26.14 -13.30
CA SER A 103 -6.14 26.28 -11.85
C SER A 103 -6.96 25.13 -11.24
N ALA A 104 -8.08 24.76 -11.87
CA ALA A 104 -8.91 23.64 -11.44
C ALA A 104 -8.14 22.31 -11.48
N VAL A 105 -7.39 22.04 -12.55
CA VAL A 105 -6.52 20.86 -12.65
C VAL A 105 -5.44 20.88 -11.57
N ALA A 106 -4.83 22.04 -11.29
CA ALA A 106 -3.84 22.16 -10.21
C ALA A 106 -4.46 21.86 -8.83
N ALA A 107 -5.69 22.31 -8.57
CA ALA A 107 -6.42 21.99 -7.34
C ALA A 107 -6.69 20.48 -7.22
N SER A 108 -7.14 19.84 -8.30
CA SER A 108 -7.32 18.39 -8.35
C SER A 108 -6.02 17.63 -8.10
N ARG A 109 -4.89 18.09 -8.67
CA ARG A 109 -3.57 17.49 -8.39
C ARG A 109 -3.19 17.60 -6.92
N VAL A 110 -3.44 18.74 -6.28
CA VAL A 110 -3.18 18.92 -4.84
C VAL A 110 -4.00 17.92 -4.03
N MET A 111 -5.29 17.78 -4.31
CA MET A 111 -6.14 16.80 -3.62
C MET A 111 -5.61 15.37 -3.75
N LEU A 112 -5.24 14.93 -4.95
CA LEU A 112 -4.71 13.58 -5.18
C LEU A 112 -3.36 13.36 -4.47
N LEU A 113 -2.49 14.38 -4.47
CA LEU A 113 -1.20 14.33 -3.77
C LEU A 113 -1.38 14.26 -2.24
N GLU A 114 -2.36 14.98 -1.71
CA GLU A 114 -2.71 14.94 -0.28
C GLU A 114 -3.30 13.58 0.12
N GLN A 115 -4.13 12.98 -0.73
CA GLN A 115 -4.62 11.62 -0.55
C GLN A 115 -3.47 10.60 -0.57
N GLU A 116 -2.56 10.67 -1.54
CA GLU A 116 -1.40 9.77 -1.61
C GLU A 116 -0.52 9.91 -0.34
N ARG A 117 -0.34 11.15 0.13
CA ARG A 117 0.39 11.46 1.35
C ARG A 117 -0.27 10.80 2.58
N MET A 118 -1.59 10.88 2.72
CA MET A 118 -2.32 10.25 3.83
C MET A 118 -2.17 8.72 3.83
N VAL A 119 -2.26 8.08 2.65
CA VAL A 119 -2.10 6.62 2.54
C VAL A 119 -0.67 6.22 2.92
N LEU A 120 0.34 6.94 2.45
CA LEU A 120 1.74 6.71 2.83
C LEU A 120 1.98 6.91 4.33
N GLU A 121 1.36 7.91 4.96
CA GLU A 121 1.41 8.08 6.41
C GLU A 121 0.75 6.90 7.14
N ALA A 122 -0.38 6.39 6.64
CA ALA A 122 -1.04 5.22 7.19
C ALA A 122 -0.18 3.95 7.07
N MET A 123 0.56 3.79 5.97
CA MET A 123 1.46 2.65 5.77
C MET A 123 2.58 2.57 6.82
N LYS A 124 2.90 3.65 7.55
CA LYS A 124 3.86 3.59 8.65
C LYS A 124 3.35 2.77 9.84
N ARG A 125 2.03 2.68 10.02
CA ARG A 125 1.43 1.92 11.10
C ARG A 125 1.59 0.41 10.84
N PRO A 126 1.68 -0.41 11.89
CA PRO A 126 1.57 -1.86 11.74
C PRO A 126 0.23 -2.20 11.10
N ALA A 127 0.25 -3.06 10.08
CA ALA A 127 -0.92 -3.49 9.33
C ALA A 127 -0.76 -4.98 8.97
N THR A 128 -1.80 -5.63 8.49
CA THR A 128 -1.68 -6.98 7.91
C THR A 128 -1.06 -6.93 6.50
N ILE A 129 -0.63 -8.08 5.96
CA ILE A 129 -0.10 -8.16 4.58
C ILE A 129 -1.17 -7.71 3.57
N GLU A 130 -2.42 -8.11 3.78
CA GLU A 130 -3.52 -7.77 2.87
C GLU A 130 -3.87 -6.28 2.94
N GLU A 131 -3.95 -5.70 4.14
CA GLU A 131 -4.12 -4.24 4.30
C GLU A 131 -2.99 -3.47 3.60
N ARG A 132 -1.74 -3.94 3.70
CA ARG A 132 -0.61 -3.32 3.00
C ARG A 132 -0.75 -3.39 1.48
N LYS A 133 -1.18 -4.52 0.93
CA LYS A 133 -1.43 -4.66 -0.51
C LYS A 133 -2.54 -3.73 -0.97
N MET A 134 -3.62 -3.60 -0.18
CA MET A 134 -4.70 -2.66 -0.49
C MET A 134 -4.22 -1.21 -0.50
N MET A 135 -3.43 -0.78 0.51
CA MET A 135 -2.84 0.56 0.53
C MET A 135 -1.89 0.80 -0.66
N ALA A 136 -1.10 -0.21 -1.06
CA ALA A 136 -0.23 -0.10 -2.22
C ALA A 136 -1.02 0.04 -3.53
N ALA A 137 -2.12 -0.72 -3.68
CA ALA A 137 -3.02 -0.61 -4.82
C ALA A 137 -3.71 0.76 -4.87
N GLU A 138 -4.12 1.30 -3.72
CA GLU A 138 -4.70 2.65 -3.63
C GLU A 138 -3.71 3.72 -4.10
N ILE A 139 -2.45 3.66 -3.66
CA ILE A 139 -1.38 4.57 -4.14
C ILE A 139 -1.21 4.47 -5.66
N GLU A 140 -1.23 3.26 -6.22
CA GLU A 140 -1.12 3.08 -7.67
C GLU A 140 -2.30 3.71 -8.42
N GLN A 141 -3.52 3.54 -7.92
CA GLN A 141 -4.71 4.18 -8.49
C GLN A 141 -4.60 5.70 -8.42
N LEU A 142 -4.21 6.27 -7.27
CA LEU A 142 -4.02 7.72 -7.13
C LEU A 142 -2.97 8.27 -8.12
N ARG A 143 -1.86 7.55 -8.30
CA ARG A 143 -0.83 7.89 -9.30
C ARG A 143 -1.35 7.80 -10.72
N LYS A 144 -2.16 6.79 -11.02
CA LYS A 144 -2.80 6.63 -12.34
C LYS A 144 -3.76 7.77 -12.62
N THR A 145 -4.67 8.07 -11.69
CA THR A 145 -5.60 9.20 -11.80
C THR A 145 -4.86 10.51 -11.99
N ARG A 146 -3.76 10.75 -11.26
CA ARG A 146 -2.94 11.95 -11.45
C ARG A 146 -2.33 12.03 -12.86
N ARG A 147 -1.83 10.92 -13.42
CA ARG A 147 -1.33 10.92 -14.81
C ARG A 147 -2.44 11.19 -15.81
N ASN A 148 -3.65 10.69 -15.57
CA ASN A 148 -4.81 10.95 -16.43
C ASN A 148 -5.22 12.44 -16.40
N LEU A 149 -5.00 13.16 -15.28
CA LEU A 149 -5.16 14.62 -15.23
C LEU A 149 -4.14 15.39 -16.08
N ASP A 150 -3.09 14.75 -16.57
CA ASP A 150 -2.08 15.36 -17.45
C ASP A 150 -2.24 14.91 -18.90
N ASP A 151 -3.02 13.86 -19.14
CA ASP A 151 -3.28 13.32 -20.47
C ASP A 151 -4.50 14.03 -21.09
N PRO A 152 -4.30 14.87 -22.13
CA PRO A 152 -5.40 15.55 -22.80
C PRO A 152 -6.35 14.57 -23.50
N ALA A 153 -5.92 13.36 -23.86
CA ALA A 153 -6.81 12.34 -24.40
C ALA A 153 -7.72 11.75 -23.30
N ALA A 154 -7.21 11.60 -22.07
CA ALA A 154 -7.99 11.10 -20.94
C ALA A 154 -9.00 12.12 -20.38
N GLN A 155 -8.81 13.42 -20.65
CA GLN A 155 -9.72 14.50 -20.21
C GLN A 155 -10.89 14.75 -21.18
N ARG A 156 -10.89 14.11 -22.35
CA ARG A 156 -11.86 14.37 -23.43
C ARG A 156 -13.14 13.51 -23.36
N PHE A 157 -13.28 12.68 -22.34
CA PHE A 157 -14.38 11.72 -22.19
C PHE A 157 -15.05 11.82 -20.82
#